data_AF-A0A1H7H7K2-F1
#
_entry.id   AF-A0A1H7H7K2-F1
#
_cell.length_a   1.000
_cell.length_b   1.000
_cell.length_c   1.000
_cell.angle_alpha   90.00
_cell.angle_beta   90.00
_cell.angle_gamma   90.00
#
_symmetry.space_group_name_H-M   'P 1'
#
loop_
_entity.id
_entity.type
_entity.pdbx_description
1 polymer ?
#
loop_
_entity_poly.entity_id
_entity_poly.type
_entity_poly.pdbx_seq_one_letter_code
_entity_poly.pdbx_strand_id
1 'polypeptide(L)'
;MTYNDRIFGILMIVLAVAYGWGTTQFSEPFGGTEAVGPDTFPRLLAVVLGLSSLYMVVRPDPDNAWPWSRTGVELIIAVVVLVLYAMLLQPLGFIISTTLAVGTLCWRMGSRPVKAYVTGAISGVVVYLVFSFALDLALPLGLLSFLEVG
;
A
#
# COMPACT_ATOMS: atom_id res chain seq x y z
N MET A 1 26.46 0.84 -11.84
CA MET A 1 26.62 1.90 -10.86
C MET A 1 25.96 1.44 -9.57
N THR A 2 26.59 0.47 -8.91
CA THR A 2 26.31 -0.04 -7.55
C THR A 2 26.13 1.07 -6.50
N TYR A 3 26.65 2.26 -6.78
CA TYR A 3 26.45 3.48 -5.99
C TYR A 3 25.01 3.99 -5.99
N ASN A 4 24.26 3.82 -7.09
CA ASN A 4 22.88 4.29 -7.19
C ASN A 4 21.97 3.56 -6.20
N ASP A 5 22.11 2.24 -6.09
CA ASP A 5 21.36 1.41 -5.13
C ASP A 5 21.69 1.74 -3.69
N ARG A 6 22.96 2.05 -3.40
CA ARG A 6 23.38 2.47 -2.05
C ARG A 6 22.84 3.84 -1.69
N ILE A 7 22.89 4.81 -2.61
CA ILE A 7 22.32 6.14 -2.40
C ILE A 7 20.81 6.04 -2.20
N PHE A 8 20.12 5.27 -3.05
CA PHE A 8 18.69 5.02 -2.92
C PHE A 8 18.35 4.31 -1.59
N GLY A 9 19.12 3.30 -1.22
CA GLY A 9 18.99 2.60 0.06
C GLY A 9 19.16 3.56 1.25
N ILE A 10 20.19 4.40 1.25
CA ILE A 10 20.39 5.41 2.30
C ILE A 10 19.21 6.39 2.37
N LEU A 11 18.73 6.87 1.22
CA LEU A 11 17.55 7.74 1.16
C LEU A 11 16.30 7.05 1.73
N MET A 12 16.08 5.77 1.40
CA MET A 12 14.98 4.98 1.94
C MET A 12 15.11 4.70 3.44
N ILE A 13 16.34 4.54 3.96
CA ILE A 13 16.60 4.44 5.41
C ILE A 13 16.21 5.76 6.09
N VAL A 14 16.62 6.91 5.53
CA VAL A 14 16.24 8.22 6.07
C VAL A 14 14.73 8.39 6.07
N LEU A 15 14.06 8.00 4.98
CA LEU A 15 12.60 8.03 4.88
C LEU A 15 11.94 7.11 5.91
N ALA A 16 12.45 5.89 6.10
CA ALA A 16 11.95 4.95 7.10
C ALA A 16 12.06 5.50 8.52
N VAL A 17 13.20 6.12 8.87
CA VAL A 17 13.40 6.76 10.18
C VAL A 17 12.48 7.96 10.35
N ALA A 18 12.36 8.84 9.34
CA ALA A 18 11.48 9.99 9.39
C ALA A 18 10.01 9.58 9.55
N TYR A 19 9.57 8.58 8.80
CA TYR A 19 8.22 8.03 8.87
C TYR A 19 7.96 7.36 10.22
N GLY A 20 8.88 6.51 10.69
CA GLY A 20 8.83 5.86 12.00
C GLY A 20 8.79 6.86 13.16
N TRP A 21 9.60 7.92 13.10
CA TRP A 21 9.54 9.02 14.06
C TRP A 21 8.19 9.73 14.02
N GLY A 22 7.66 10.00 12.82
CA GLY A 22 6.33 10.62 12.64
C GLY A 22 5.23 9.85 13.38
N THR A 23 5.32 8.52 13.47
CA THR A 23 4.34 7.71 14.19
C THR A 23 4.28 7.94 15.70
N THR A 24 5.34 8.50 16.29
CA THR A 24 5.36 8.84 17.72
C THR A 24 4.54 10.08 18.04
N GLN A 25 4.20 10.86 17.00
CA GLN A 25 3.45 12.11 17.10
C GLN A 25 1.96 11.91 16.84
N PHE A 26 1.51 10.68 16.53
CA PHE A 26 0.09 10.40 16.37
C PHE A 26 -0.60 10.46 17.72
N SER A 27 -1.65 11.28 17.80
CA SER A 27 -2.54 11.34 18.96
C SER A 27 -3.22 9.99 19.17
N GLU A 28 -3.37 9.58 20.43
CA GLU A 28 -4.22 8.43 20.78
C GLU A 28 -5.64 8.67 20.24
N PRO A 29 -6.28 7.66 19.61
CA PRO A 29 -7.65 7.79 19.16
C PRO A 29 -8.56 8.21 20.32
N PHE A 30 -9.29 9.32 20.13
CA PHE A 30 -10.33 9.71 21.06
C PHE A 30 -11.52 8.76 20.92
N GLY A 31 -11.54 7.71 21.76
CA GLY A 31 -12.71 6.85 21.93
C GLY A 31 -12.48 5.37 21.60
N GLY A 32 -11.75 4.66 22.47
CA GLY A 32 -11.75 3.20 22.52
C GLY A 32 -10.39 2.55 22.36
N THR A 33 -10.20 1.41 23.01
CA THR A 33 -9.10 0.48 22.76
C THR A 33 -9.37 -0.24 21.43
N GLU A 34 -9.04 0.39 20.30
CA GLU A 34 -8.91 -0.35 19.05
C GLU A 34 -7.78 -1.37 19.20
N ALA A 35 -7.98 -2.60 18.70
CA ALA A 35 -6.99 -3.68 18.83
C ALA A 35 -5.64 -3.32 18.17
N VAL A 36 -5.67 -2.39 17.20
CA VAL A 36 -4.52 -1.92 16.44
C VAL A 36 -4.55 -0.38 16.40
N GLY A 37 -3.60 0.26 17.09
CA GLY A 37 -3.50 1.72 17.12
C GLY A 37 -3.13 2.33 15.75
N PRO A 38 -3.43 3.63 15.54
CA PRO A 38 -3.22 4.34 14.27
C PRO A 38 -1.74 4.39 13.86
N ASP A 39 -0.84 4.20 14.81
CA ASP A 39 0.61 4.14 14.60
C ASP A 39 1.13 2.76 14.17
N THR A 40 0.35 1.68 14.38
CA THR A 40 0.85 0.30 14.22
C THR A 40 1.23 -0.01 12.77
N PHE A 41 0.33 0.25 11.81
CA PHE A 41 0.61 0.01 10.39
C PHE A 41 1.75 0.90 9.88
N PRO A 42 1.75 2.23 10.14
CA PRO A 42 2.89 3.09 9.82
C PRO A 42 4.23 2.60 10.40
N ARG A 43 4.26 2.14 11.66
CA ARG A 43 5.48 1.59 12.28
C ARG A 43 5.94 0.31 11.60
N LEU A 44 5.03 -0.61 11.31
CA LEU A 44 5.36 -1.85 10.61
C LEU A 44 5.93 -1.55 9.22
N LEU A 45 5.33 -0.63 8.48
CA LEU A 45 5.84 -0.18 7.17
C LEU A 45 7.23 0.46 7.30
N ALA A 46 7.46 1.29 8.32
CA ALA A 46 8.78 1.87 8.58
C ALA A 46 9.84 0.79 8.82
N VAL A 47 9.52 -0.24 9.61
CA VAL A 47 10.44 -1.36 9.88
C VAL A 47 10.75 -2.15 8.61
N VAL A 48 9.72 -2.53 7.83
CA VAL A 48 9.91 -3.30 6.59
C VAL A 48 10.71 -2.49 5.57
N LEU A 49 10.43 -1.19 5.42
CA LEU A 49 11.18 -0.28 4.56
C LEU A 49 12.64 -0.14 5.03
N GLY A 50 12.87 -0.03 6.34
CA GLY A 50 14.22 0.01 6.91
C GLY A 50 15.02 -1.26 6.65
N LEU A 51 14.40 -2.43 6.78
CA LEU A 51 15.05 -3.72 6.50
C LEU A 51 15.35 -3.91 5.00
N SER A 52 14.39 -3.59 4.13
CA SER A 52 14.58 -3.72 2.68
C SER A 52 15.64 -2.75 2.15
N SER A 53 15.66 -1.52 2.66
CA SER A 53 16.68 -0.53 2.30
C SER A 53 18.07 -0.88 2.83
N LEU A 54 18.17 -1.47 4.03
CA LEU A 54 19.43 -1.98 4.56
C LEU A 54 20.01 -3.10 3.65
N TYR A 55 19.15 -3.99 3.14
CA TYR A 55 19.56 -5.00 2.17
C TYR A 55 20.17 -4.36 0.91
N MET A 56 19.53 -3.32 0.35
CA MET A 56 20.06 -2.61 -0.85
C MET A 56 21.43 -1.96 -0.59
N VAL A 57 21.68 -1.47 0.63
CA VAL A 57 22.97 -0.88 1.00
C VAL A 57 24.07 -1.95 1.13
N VAL A 58 23.76 -3.07 1.80
CA VAL A 58 24.72 -4.15 2.09
C VAL A 58 25.00 -4.99 0.84
N ARG A 59 23.97 -5.33 0.08
CA ARG A 59 24.03 -6.17 -1.11
C ARG A 59 23.34 -5.49 -2.29
N PRO A 60 23.99 -4.47 -2.89
CA PRO A 60 23.47 -3.78 -4.06
C PRO A 60 23.38 -4.73 -5.24
N ASP A 61 22.33 -4.58 -6.03
CA ASP A 61 22.07 -5.46 -7.17
C ASP A 61 22.97 -5.10 -8.37
N PRO A 62 23.17 -6.03 -9.32
CA PRO A 62 23.89 -5.73 -10.54
C PRO A 62 23.19 -4.61 -11.32
N ASP A 63 24.01 -3.75 -11.92
CA ASP A 63 23.55 -2.54 -12.57
C ASP A 63 22.56 -2.86 -13.69
N ASN A 64 21.33 -2.39 -13.54
CA ASN A 64 20.32 -2.50 -14.58
C ASN A 64 20.00 -1.10 -15.09
N ALA A 65 20.12 -0.90 -16.41
CA ALA A 65 19.78 0.38 -17.03
C ALA A 65 18.34 0.76 -16.65
N TRP A 66 18.13 1.99 -16.20
CA TRP A 66 16.81 2.45 -15.81
C TRP A 66 15.85 2.27 -16.98
N PRO A 67 14.72 1.55 -16.81
CA PRO A 67 13.85 1.19 -17.91
C PRO A 67 12.95 2.38 -18.27
N TRP A 68 13.55 3.40 -18.88
CA TRP A 68 12.94 4.70 -19.18
C TRP A 68 11.75 4.61 -20.15
N SER A 69 11.68 3.56 -20.98
CA SER A 69 10.65 3.46 -22.01
C SER A 69 9.30 3.01 -21.44
N ARG A 70 9.12 1.71 -21.24
CA ARG A 70 7.82 1.13 -20.92
C ARG A 70 7.57 1.07 -19.42
N THR A 71 8.56 0.66 -18.65
CA THR A 71 8.44 0.50 -17.19
C THR A 71 8.26 1.84 -16.49
N GLY A 72 8.88 2.93 -16.98
CA GLY A 72 8.66 4.27 -16.45
C GLY A 72 7.20 4.72 -16.54
N VAL A 73 6.55 4.47 -17.68
CA VAL A 73 5.12 4.78 -17.88
C VAL A 73 4.24 3.92 -16.97
N GLU A 74 4.53 2.62 -16.85
CA GLU A 74 3.80 1.74 -15.94
C GLU A 74 3.93 2.18 -14.46
N LEU A 75 5.09 2.72 -14.08
CA LEU A 75 5.32 3.22 -12.72
C LEU A 75 4.52 4.50 -12.45
N ILE A 76 4.45 5.43 -13.41
CA ILE A 76 3.57 6.61 -13.32
C ILE A 76 2.11 6.17 -13.21
N ILE A 77 1.68 5.20 -14.02
CA ILE A 77 0.32 4.67 -13.95
C ILE A 77 0.04 4.06 -12.57
N ALA A 78 0.97 3.28 -12.01
CA ALA A 78 0.82 2.71 -10.68
C ALA A 78 0.65 3.79 -9.60
N VAL A 79 1.46 4.85 -9.64
CA VAL A 79 1.33 5.99 -8.72
C VAL A 79 -0.03 6.66 -8.87
N VAL A 80 -0.47 6.93 -10.11
CA VAL A 80 -1.78 7.54 -10.36
C VAL A 80 -2.91 6.65 -9.84
N VAL A 81 -2.82 5.33 -10.05
CA VAL A 81 -3.82 4.39 -9.52
C VAL A 81 -3.85 4.39 -7.99
N LEU A 82 -2.70 4.47 -7.32
CA LEU A 82 -2.64 4.53 -5.85
C LEU A 82 -3.22 5.85 -5.31
N VAL A 83 -3.00 6.97 -6.00
CA VAL A 83 -3.63 8.26 -5.66
C VAL A 83 -5.14 8.18 -5.84
N LEU A 84 -5.61 7.66 -6.97
CA LEU A 84 -7.03 7.45 -7.23
C LEU A 84 -7.65 6.51 -6.20
N TYR A 85 -6.96 5.43 -5.83
CA TYR A 85 -7.40 4.52 -4.77
C TYR A 85 -7.66 5.26 -3.47
N ALA A 86 -6.70 6.09 -3.01
CA ALA A 86 -6.86 6.89 -1.80
C ALA A 86 -8.05 7.87 -1.88
N MET A 87 -8.26 8.50 -3.04
CA MET A 87 -9.38 9.42 -3.25
C MET A 87 -10.74 8.72 -3.36
N LEU A 88 -10.77 7.50 -3.92
CA LEU A 88 -11.99 6.70 -4.11
C LEU A 88 -12.37 5.90 -2.86
N LEU A 89 -11.44 5.73 -1.92
CA LEU A 89 -11.61 4.93 -0.72
C LEU A 89 -12.86 5.36 0.07
N GLN A 90 -13.02 6.66 0.31
CA GLN A 90 -14.17 7.21 1.04
C GLN A 90 -15.50 7.11 0.26
N PRO A 91 -15.61 7.53 -1.03
CA PRO A 91 -16.88 7.46 -1.75
C PRO A 91 -17.29 6.04 -2.18
N LEU A 92 -16.37 5.21 -2.66
CA LEU A 92 -16.68 3.86 -3.18
C LEU A 92 -16.57 2.77 -2.12
N GLY A 93 -15.82 3.01 -1.05
CA GLY A 93 -15.50 2.01 -0.05
C GLY A 93 -14.27 1.17 -0.41
N PHE A 94 -13.81 0.40 0.58
CA PHE A 94 -12.58 -0.37 0.52
C PHE A 94 -12.63 -1.47 -0.54
N ILE A 95 -13.70 -2.27 -0.59
CA ILE A 95 -13.78 -3.44 -1.49
C ILE A 95 -13.75 -3.00 -2.95
N ILE A 96 -14.58 -2.03 -3.32
CA ILE A 96 -14.68 -1.54 -4.71
C ILE A 96 -13.38 -0.82 -5.10
N SER A 97 -12.88 0.08 -4.24
CA SER A 97 -11.63 0.81 -4.51
C SER A 97 -10.45 -0.15 -4.67
N THR A 98 -10.33 -1.16 -3.81
CA THR A 98 -9.25 -2.15 -3.86
C THR A 98 -9.37 -3.02 -5.10
N THR A 99 -10.59 -3.41 -5.49
CA THR A 99 -10.84 -4.14 -6.73
C THR A 99 -10.36 -3.38 -7.95
N LEU A 100 -10.67 -2.08 -8.01
CA LEU A 100 -10.22 -1.21 -9.10
C LEU A 100 -8.70 -1.04 -9.08
N ALA A 101 -8.11 -0.77 -7.92
CA ALA A 101 -6.67 -0.54 -7.79
C ALA A 101 -5.85 -1.80 -8.10
N VAL A 102 -6.12 -2.91 -7.41
CA VAL A 102 -5.41 -4.18 -7.61
C VAL A 102 -5.71 -4.74 -9.00
N GLY A 103 -6.97 -4.66 -9.46
CA GLY A 103 -7.34 -5.12 -10.80
C GLY A 103 -6.63 -4.35 -11.91
N THR A 104 -6.54 -3.02 -11.81
CA THR A 104 -5.81 -2.21 -12.79
C THR A 104 -4.30 -2.47 -12.73
N LEU A 105 -3.69 -2.58 -11.55
CA LEU A 105 -2.27 -2.91 -11.41
C LEU A 105 -1.97 -4.29 -12.01
N CYS A 106 -2.75 -5.33 -11.67
CA CYS A 106 -2.57 -6.67 -12.23
C CYS A 106 -2.74 -6.69 -13.75
N TRP A 107 -3.68 -5.92 -14.30
CA TRP A 107 -3.87 -5.79 -15.75
C TRP A 107 -2.67 -5.10 -16.41
N ARG A 108 -2.15 -4.02 -15.81
CA ARG A 108 -0.95 -3.31 -16.28
C ARG A 108 0.31 -4.17 -16.25
N MET A 109 0.39 -5.11 -15.31
CA MET A 109 1.44 -6.13 -15.25
C MET A 109 1.28 -7.28 -16.27
N GLY A 110 0.26 -7.23 -17.14
CA GLY A 110 0.07 -8.19 -18.24
C GLY A 110 -0.94 -9.31 -17.97
N SER A 111 -1.66 -9.28 -16.86
CA SER A 111 -2.75 -10.23 -16.61
C SER A 111 -3.95 -9.95 -17.52
N ARG A 112 -4.71 -10.99 -17.88
CA ARG A 112 -5.97 -10.82 -18.64
C ARG A 112 -6.94 -9.98 -17.80
N PRO A 113 -7.66 -9.00 -18.37
CA PRO A 113 -8.45 -8.04 -17.60
C PRO A 113 -9.47 -8.72 -16.67
N VAL A 114 -10.18 -9.73 -17.16
CA VAL A 114 -11.13 -10.49 -16.33
C VAL A 114 -10.45 -11.13 -15.12
N LYS A 115 -9.31 -11.79 -15.31
CA LYS A 115 -8.56 -12.42 -14.21
C LYS A 115 -7.99 -11.38 -13.24
N ALA A 116 -7.53 -10.26 -13.76
CA ALA A 116 -6.98 -9.17 -12.97
C ALA A 116 -8.03 -8.59 -12.00
N TYR A 117 -9.21 -8.22 -12.50
CA TYR A 117 -10.28 -7.69 -11.65
C TYR A 117 -10.90 -8.75 -10.73
N VAL A 118 -10.96 -10.02 -11.13
CA VAL A 118 -11.34 -11.10 -10.21
C VAL A 118 -10.34 -11.23 -9.06
N THR A 119 -9.04 -11.15 -9.35
CA THR A 119 -7.99 -11.15 -8.30
C THR A 119 -8.13 -9.93 -7.38
N GLY A 120 -8.41 -8.76 -7.96
CA GLY A 120 -8.70 -7.54 -7.19
C GLY A 120 -9.93 -7.68 -6.29
N ALA A 121 -11.02 -8.28 -6.80
CA ALA A 121 -12.24 -8.50 -6.02
C ALA A 121 -12.02 -9.49 -4.88
N ILE A 122 -11.38 -10.63 -5.16
CA ILE A 122 -11.06 -11.64 -4.13
C ILE A 122 -10.14 -11.04 -3.06
N SER A 123 -9.06 -10.37 -3.47
CA SER A 123 -8.14 -9.74 -2.51
C SER A 123 -8.82 -8.64 -1.70
N GLY A 124 -9.64 -7.79 -2.33
CA GLY A 124 -10.41 -6.76 -1.63
C GLY A 124 -11.33 -7.34 -0.56
N VAL A 125 -12.09 -8.40 -0.89
CA VAL A 125 -12.97 -9.08 0.07
C VAL A 125 -12.17 -9.77 1.17
N VAL A 126 -11.14 -10.52 0.83
CA VAL A 126 -10.33 -11.25 1.84
C VAL A 126 -9.66 -10.28 2.80
N VAL A 127 -9.04 -9.21 2.31
CA VAL A 127 -8.38 -8.22 3.17
C VAL A 127 -9.42 -7.47 4.01
N TYR A 128 -10.58 -7.13 3.44
CA TYR A 128 -11.69 -6.54 4.22
C TYR A 128 -12.08 -7.44 5.39
N LEU A 129 -12.31 -8.73 5.14
CA LEU A 129 -12.68 -9.68 6.20
C LEU A 129 -11.58 -9.80 7.27
N VAL A 130 -10.31 -9.86 6.87
CA VAL A 130 -9.20 -9.92 7.84
C VAL A 130 -9.17 -8.67 8.71
N PHE A 131 -9.32 -7.49 8.13
CA PHE A 131 -9.27 -6.24 8.87
C PHE A 131 -10.49 -6.07 9.77
N SER A 132 -11.69 -6.37 9.28
CA SER A 132 -12.92 -6.23 10.05
C SER A 132 -13.06 -7.29 11.15
N PHE A 133 -12.70 -8.55 10.90
CA PHE A 133 -12.94 -9.63 11.87
C PHE A 133 -11.71 -10.00 12.70
N ALA A 134 -10.50 -9.91 12.16
CA ALA A 134 -9.29 -10.30 12.90
C ALA A 134 -8.64 -9.11 13.62
N LEU A 135 -8.78 -7.90 13.07
CA LEU A 135 -8.12 -6.69 13.57
C LEU A 135 -9.12 -5.68 14.18
N ASP A 136 -10.42 -5.98 14.11
CA ASP A 136 -11.53 -5.13 14.60
C ASP A 136 -11.47 -3.69 14.04
N LEU A 137 -11.06 -3.56 12.77
CA LEU A 137 -10.93 -2.28 12.08
C LEU A 137 -12.14 -2.01 11.19
N ALA A 138 -12.79 -0.87 11.44
CA ALA A 138 -13.86 -0.37 10.61
C ALA A 138 -13.30 0.19 9.29
N LEU A 139 -13.40 -0.60 8.22
CA LEU A 139 -13.06 -0.14 6.87
C LEU A 139 -14.30 0.46 6.20
N PRO A 140 -14.16 1.57 5.47
CA PRO A 140 -15.32 2.22 4.86
C PRO A 140 -15.95 1.32 3.80
N LEU A 141 -17.24 1.07 3.92
CA LEU A 141 -18.03 0.38 2.90
C LEU A 141 -18.44 1.31 1.74
N GLY A 142 -18.45 2.62 1.96
CA GLY A 142 -18.77 3.62 0.94
C GLY A 142 -20.13 3.37 0.30
N LEU A 143 -20.15 3.06 -1.00
CA LEU A 143 -21.37 2.71 -1.73
C LEU A 143 -22.08 1.47 -1.17
N LEU A 144 -21.37 0.58 -0.49
CA LEU A 144 -21.93 -0.62 0.13
C LEU A 144 -22.43 -0.39 1.57
N SER A 145 -22.43 0.85 2.05
CA SER A 145 -22.94 1.20 3.40
C SER A 145 -24.38 0.78 3.64
N PHE A 146 -25.19 0.56 2.60
CA PHE A 146 -26.54 0.01 2.75
C PHE A 146 -26.57 -1.43 3.31
N LEU A 147 -25.45 -2.16 3.28
CA LEU A 147 -25.33 -3.50 3.87
C LEU A 147 -25.06 -3.47 5.39
N GLU A 148 -24.68 -2.33 5.96
CA GLU A 148 -24.45 -2.13 7.41
C GLU A 148 -25.76 -1.91 8.20
N VAL A 149 -26.89 -1.65 7.53
CA VAL A 149 -28.20 -1.34 8.16
C VAL A 149 -28.98 -2.63 8.53
N GLY A 150 -28.29 -3.71 8.90
CA GLY A 150 -28.88 -5.01 9.23
C GLY A 150 -28.64 -5.42 10.68
#